data_AF-A0A820FY87-F1
#
_entry.id   AF-A0A820FY87-F1
#
_cell.length_a   1.000
_cell.length_b   1.000
_cell.length_c   1.000
_cell.angle_alpha   90.00
_cell.angle_beta   90.00
_cell.angle_gamma   90.00
#
_symmetry.space_group_name_H-M   'P 1'
#
loop_
_entity.id
_entity.type
_entity.pdbx_description
1 polymer ?
#
loop_
_entity_poly.entity_id
_entity_poly.type
_entity_poly.pdbx_seq_one_letter_code
_entity_poly.pdbx_strand_id
1 'polypeptide(L)'
;FIVGTITSGYYSINSYDYLHKLWLRQLIITSFHHALGFLPSYNILSSFILRWLGAHIEDNVKLAEFQQILRFPSNLLNIEHGVTTFGRASLTSFTMTKEGLCYVDEIYLGSDTNLGNGCTIMPGTTLPSKIIVGSLTLVTQKYASAQSNCVLLGIPAREMPFVIPDDTSVINDLSSLNSSSIYSLLFVCLSFFISKYLFIALYLSSPVAVALFIHAILFCAIYQYSILITKRRSHFTYSEVITHQQYFLFKLMSEFSTFIGPYLSGTQLLPFLFRMLGAQIGSDVILPDIRCITDPHLVNIGDYVRLNMGAYIQAHTFEQRILKLAPITVNHRSVLMSNTLILPGATLQGQNHILPWTLVMKDDQLPPNTKWSGVPAKQVP
;
A
#
# COMPACT_ATOMS: atom_id res chain seq x y z
N PHE A 1 -28.92 -7.82 3.24
CA PHE A 1 -27.61 -7.20 3.57
C PHE A 1 -27.82 -5.72 3.78
N ILE A 2 -27.25 -5.14 4.84
CA ILE A 2 -27.68 -3.87 5.46
C ILE A 2 -27.61 -2.64 4.54
N VAL A 3 -26.95 -2.77 3.38
CA VAL A 3 -27.09 -1.85 2.25
C VAL A 3 -27.36 -2.68 1.01
N GLY A 4 -28.45 -2.38 0.28
CA GLY A 4 -28.99 -3.22 -0.79
C GLY A 4 -27.98 -3.55 -1.90
N THR A 5 -28.29 -4.57 -2.70
CA THR A 5 -27.49 -4.96 -3.87
C THR A 5 -27.44 -3.83 -4.89
N ILE A 6 -26.24 -3.53 -5.38
CA ILE A 6 -26.02 -2.56 -6.46
C ILE A 6 -25.89 -3.33 -7.77
N THR A 7 -26.53 -2.83 -8.82
CA THR A 7 -26.42 -3.38 -10.16
C THR A 7 -25.47 -2.52 -10.99
N SER A 8 -24.79 -3.10 -11.98
CA SER A 8 -24.04 -2.30 -12.94
C SER A 8 -24.95 -1.29 -13.65
N GLY A 9 -24.44 -0.08 -13.87
CA GLY A 9 -25.17 0.97 -14.56
C GLY A 9 -24.77 2.38 -14.13
N TYR A 10 -25.62 3.32 -14.52
CA TYR A 10 -25.43 4.75 -14.25
C TYR A 10 -26.43 5.22 -13.20
N TYR A 11 -25.93 5.87 -12.16
CA TYR A 11 -26.72 6.43 -11.08
C TYR A 11 -26.52 7.94 -11.03
N SER A 12 -27.62 8.70 -11.03
CA SER A 12 -27.55 10.14 -10.72
C SER A 12 -27.11 10.35 -9.27
N ILE A 13 -26.19 11.28 -9.02
CA ILE A 13 -25.65 11.56 -7.68
C ILE A 13 -26.73 11.96 -6.68
N ASN A 14 -27.80 12.62 -7.16
CA ASN A 14 -28.92 13.05 -6.33
C ASN A 14 -30.03 12.01 -6.23
N SER A 15 -29.87 10.83 -6.84
CA SER A 15 -30.89 9.79 -6.79
C SER A 15 -30.92 9.12 -5.43
N TYR A 16 -32.11 8.66 -5.04
CA TYR A 16 -32.28 7.82 -3.86
C TYR A 16 -31.39 6.57 -3.93
N ASP A 17 -31.29 5.95 -5.11
CA ASP A 17 -30.45 4.76 -5.31
C ASP A 17 -28.97 5.02 -5.05
N TYR A 18 -28.42 6.15 -5.51
CA TYR A 18 -27.03 6.51 -5.23
C TYR A 18 -26.81 6.77 -3.73
N LEU A 19 -27.65 7.62 -3.14
CA LEU A 19 -27.50 8.02 -1.74
C LEU A 19 -27.69 6.84 -0.79
N HIS A 20 -28.69 6.00 -1.05
CA HIS A 20 -29.03 4.86 -0.21
C HIS A 20 -28.09 3.67 -0.43
N LYS A 21 -27.71 3.34 -1.68
CA LYS A 21 -26.96 2.11 -1.96
C LYS A 21 -25.45 2.31 -1.99
N LEU A 22 -24.95 3.44 -2.52
CA LEU A 22 -23.52 3.70 -2.66
C LEU A 22 -22.98 4.58 -1.53
N TRP A 23 -23.59 5.75 -1.31
CA TRP A 23 -23.09 6.72 -0.33
C TRP A 23 -23.25 6.22 1.11
N LEU A 24 -24.43 5.75 1.50
CA LEU A 24 -24.66 5.21 2.84
C LEU A 24 -23.77 3.99 3.13
N ARG A 25 -23.55 3.12 2.13
CA ARG A 25 -22.62 2.00 2.23
C ARG A 25 -21.20 2.49 2.52
N GLN A 26 -20.73 3.45 1.73
CA GLN A 26 -19.42 4.05 1.93
C GLN A 26 -19.31 4.63 3.34
N LEU A 27 -20.34 5.35 3.81
CA LEU A 27 -20.40 5.92 5.14
C LEU A 27 -20.25 4.84 6.22
N ILE A 28 -21.10 3.80 6.18
CA ILE A 28 -21.07 2.68 7.14
C ILE A 28 -19.68 2.04 7.16
N ILE A 29 -19.12 1.72 6.00
CA ILE A 29 -17.82 1.06 5.90
C ILE A 29 -16.71 1.95 6.40
N THR A 30 -16.74 3.26 6.09
CA THR A 30 -15.78 4.21 6.63
C THR A 30 -15.88 4.35 8.15
N SER A 31 -17.07 4.21 8.74
CA SER A 31 -17.23 4.18 10.20
C SER A 31 -16.57 2.96 10.85
N PHE A 32 -16.57 1.81 10.16
CA PHE A 32 -15.89 0.60 10.61
C PHE A 32 -14.41 0.53 10.23
N HIS A 33 -13.88 1.50 9.48
CA HIS A 33 -12.51 1.45 8.95
C HIS A 33 -11.47 1.26 10.06
N HIS A 34 -11.57 2.03 11.16
CA HIS A 34 -10.68 1.88 12.31
C HIS A 34 -10.89 0.57 13.06
N ALA A 35 -12.14 0.11 13.18
CA ALA A 35 -12.46 -1.16 13.83
C ALA A 35 -11.91 -2.34 13.03
N LEU A 36 -11.90 -2.28 11.71
CA LEU A 36 -11.31 -3.29 10.82
C LEU A 36 -9.78 -3.10 10.67
N GLY A 37 -9.24 -2.06 11.33
CA GLY A 37 -7.83 -1.68 11.44
C GLY A 37 -6.88 -2.72 12.03
N PHE A 38 -7.40 -3.70 12.77
CA PHE A 38 -6.58 -4.71 13.45
C PHE A 38 -6.30 -5.95 12.61
N LEU A 39 -7.09 -6.19 11.55
CA LEU A 39 -6.97 -7.42 10.77
C LEU A 39 -5.66 -7.44 9.98
N PRO A 40 -4.82 -8.47 10.16
CA PRO A 40 -3.57 -8.61 9.44
C PRO A 40 -3.77 -8.59 7.93
N SER A 41 -2.85 -7.93 7.24
CA SER A 41 -2.72 -8.06 5.79
C SER A 41 -2.60 -9.53 5.40
N TYR A 42 -3.24 -9.89 4.30
CA TYR A 42 -3.25 -11.23 3.73
C TYR A 42 -3.89 -12.33 4.61
N ASN A 43 -4.72 -11.94 5.58
CA ASN A 43 -5.45 -12.88 6.43
C ASN A 43 -6.71 -13.42 5.72
N ILE A 44 -7.01 -14.70 5.93
CA ILE A 44 -8.20 -15.40 5.40
C ILE A 44 -9.52 -14.74 5.82
N LEU A 45 -9.55 -14.07 6.98
CA LEU A 45 -10.74 -13.39 7.47
C LEU A 45 -11.18 -12.24 6.54
N SER A 46 -10.25 -11.61 5.84
CA SER A 46 -10.58 -10.55 4.88
C SER A 46 -11.47 -11.07 3.74
N SER A 47 -11.10 -12.22 3.15
CA SER A 47 -11.89 -12.91 2.14
C SER A 47 -13.25 -13.37 2.68
N PHE A 48 -13.30 -13.86 3.92
CA PHE A 48 -14.56 -14.24 4.57
C PHE A 48 -15.51 -13.04 4.74
N ILE A 49 -15.02 -11.90 5.22
CA ILE A 49 -15.82 -10.67 5.38
C ILE A 49 -16.34 -10.17 4.03
N LEU A 50 -15.50 -10.18 2.99
CA LEU A 50 -15.90 -9.75 1.65
C LEU A 50 -16.94 -10.70 1.03
N ARG A 51 -16.79 -12.02 1.20
CA ARG A 51 -17.81 -13.01 0.80
C ARG A 51 -19.13 -12.78 1.53
N TRP A 52 -19.07 -12.53 2.84
CA TRP A 52 -20.24 -12.16 3.62
C TRP A 52 -20.90 -10.92 3.00
N LEU A 53 -20.14 -9.86 2.70
CA LEU A 53 -20.63 -8.64 2.04
C LEU A 53 -21.10 -8.82 0.58
N GLY A 54 -21.06 -10.04 0.03
CA GLY A 54 -21.62 -10.39 -1.27
C GLY A 54 -20.60 -10.56 -2.41
N ALA A 55 -19.30 -10.39 -2.15
CA ALA A 55 -18.28 -10.63 -3.18
C ALA A 55 -18.13 -12.12 -3.50
N HIS A 56 -17.85 -12.44 -4.76
CA HIS A 56 -17.41 -13.77 -5.15
C HIS A 56 -15.89 -13.83 -5.03
N ILE A 57 -15.38 -14.51 -4.00
CA ILE A 57 -13.95 -14.66 -3.78
C ILE A 57 -13.65 -16.14 -3.58
N GLU A 58 -12.82 -16.71 -4.44
CA GLU A 58 -12.35 -18.09 -4.33
C GLU A 58 -11.32 -18.27 -3.20
N ASP A 59 -10.83 -19.49 -3.03
CA ASP A 59 -9.81 -19.80 -2.02
C ASP A 59 -8.41 -19.33 -2.43
N ASN A 60 -7.50 -19.21 -1.46
CA ASN A 60 -6.11 -18.79 -1.69
C ASN A 60 -5.92 -17.37 -2.26
N VAL A 61 -6.89 -16.48 -2.03
CA VAL A 61 -6.77 -15.04 -2.34
C VAL A 61 -6.06 -14.29 -1.21
N LYS A 62 -5.11 -13.40 -1.56
CA LYS A 62 -4.24 -12.70 -0.60
C LYS A 62 -4.38 -11.18 -0.77
N LEU A 63 -5.00 -10.52 0.21
CA LEU A 63 -5.28 -9.08 0.15
C LEU A 63 -4.43 -8.27 1.15
N ALA A 64 -3.53 -7.41 0.67
CA ALA A 64 -2.69 -6.56 1.53
C ALA A 64 -3.49 -5.52 2.35
N GLU A 65 -4.26 -4.68 1.65
CA GLU A 65 -5.03 -3.57 2.25
C GLU A 65 -6.53 -3.75 2.00
N PHE A 66 -7.11 -4.80 2.58
CA PHE A 66 -8.53 -5.15 2.36
C PHE A 66 -9.51 -4.00 2.68
N GLN A 67 -9.12 -3.05 3.55
CA GLN A 67 -9.95 -1.90 3.89
C GLN A 67 -10.21 -0.97 2.71
N GLN A 68 -9.26 -0.84 1.77
CA GLN A 68 -9.49 -0.08 0.55
C GLN A 68 -10.54 -0.76 -0.32
N ILE A 69 -10.51 -2.09 -0.37
CA ILE A 69 -11.46 -2.92 -1.11
C ILE A 69 -12.87 -2.83 -0.50
N LEU A 70 -13.02 -2.62 0.81
CA LEU A 70 -14.36 -2.45 1.40
C LEU A 70 -15.10 -1.22 0.85
N ARG A 71 -14.40 -0.18 0.39
CA ARG A 71 -15.03 0.99 -0.24
C ARG A 71 -15.76 0.65 -1.54
N PHE A 72 -15.42 -0.48 -2.15
CA PHE A 72 -16.08 -1.04 -3.33
C PHE A 72 -17.34 -1.85 -2.96
N PRO A 73 -18.50 -1.70 -3.62
CA PRO A 73 -19.68 -2.56 -3.52
C PRO A 73 -19.33 -4.03 -3.72
N SER A 74 -19.05 -4.73 -2.63
CA SER A 74 -18.46 -6.07 -2.65
C SER A 74 -19.20 -7.02 -3.58
N ASN A 75 -20.52 -6.87 -3.75
CA ASN A 75 -21.33 -7.69 -4.67
C ASN A 75 -20.99 -7.56 -6.16
N LEU A 76 -20.15 -6.61 -6.57
CA LEU A 76 -19.68 -6.42 -7.93
C LEU A 76 -18.23 -6.91 -8.13
N LEU A 77 -17.68 -7.61 -7.13
CA LEU A 77 -16.28 -8.03 -7.09
C LEU A 77 -16.21 -9.55 -7.26
N ASN A 78 -15.57 -9.96 -8.35
CA ASN A 78 -15.29 -11.36 -8.65
C ASN A 78 -13.78 -11.57 -8.65
N ILE A 79 -13.28 -12.41 -7.74
CA ILE A 79 -11.86 -12.72 -7.58
C ILE A 79 -11.66 -14.24 -7.59
N GLU A 80 -10.90 -14.73 -8.57
CA GLU A 80 -10.52 -16.13 -8.66
C GLU A 80 -9.34 -16.49 -7.74
N HIS A 81 -9.04 -17.79 -7.66
CA HIS A 81 -8.00 -18.33 -6.81
C HIS A 81 -6.61 -17.78 -7.14
N GLY A 82 -5.77 -17.64 -6.12
CA GLY A 82 -4.37 -17.25 -6.28
C GLY A 82 -4.13 -15.77 -6.54
N VAL A 83 -5.18 -14.94 -6.63
CA VAL A 83 -5.04 -13.48 -6.78
C VAL A 83 -4.34 -12.87 -5.56
N THR A 84 -3.36 -12.01 -5.82
CA THR A 84 -2.65 -11.27 -4.77
C THR A 84 -2.67 -9.76 -5.04
N THR A 85 -2.92 -8.96 -3.99
CA THR A 85 -2.90 -7.50 -4.08
C THR A 85 -1.85 -6.91 -3.14
N PHE A 86 -1.05 -5.97 -3.61
CA PHE A 86 -0.05 -5.26 -2.82
C PHE A 86 -0.55 -3.91 -2.30
N GLY A 87 0.33 -3.15 -1.64
CA GLY A 87 -0.02 -1.93 -0.92
C GLY A 87 -0.70 -0.90 -1.81
N ARG A 88 -1.74 -0.24 -1.31
CA ARG A 88 -2.51 0.80 -2.03
C ARG A 88 -3.14 0.38 -3.37
N ALA A 89 -3.25 -0.92 -3.68
CA ALA A 89 -4.00 -1.36 -4.85
C ALA A 89 -5.47 -0.92 -4.73
N SER A 90 -5.94 -0.13 -5.68
CA SER A 90 -7.27 0.45 -5.67
C SER A 90 -8.18 -0.26 -6.67
N LEU A 91 -9.19 -0.95 -6.14
CA LEU A 91 -10.31 -1.47 -6.93
C LEU A 91 -11.41 -0.42 -6.92
N THR A 92 -11.53 0.32 -8.01
CA THR A 92 -12.45 1.47 -8.11
C THR A 92 -13.83 0.97 -8.51
N SER A 93 -14.82 1.16 -7.64
CA SER A 93 -16.19 0.72 -7.87
C SER A 93 -16.99 1.61 -8.79
N PHE A 94 -16.57 2.85 -8.91
CA PHE A 94 -17.29 3.81 -9.70
C PHE A 94 -16.37 4.87 -10.28
N THR A 95 -16.83 5.48 -11.35
CA THR A 95 -16.23 6.68 -11.93
C THR A 95 -17.32 7.70 -12.20
N MET A 96 -16.95 8.98 -12.15
CA MET A 96 -17.85 10.06 -12.50
C MET A 96 -17.77 10.31 -14.01
N THR A 97 -18.91 10.19 -14.67
CA THR A 97 -19.04 10.61 -16.07
C THR A 97 -18.99 12.13 -16.19
N LYS A 98 -18.72 12.64 -17.39
CA LYS A 98 -18.75 14.08 -17.67
C LYS A 98 -20.12 14.72 -17.41
N GLU A 99 -21.18 13.92 -17.43
CA GLU A 99 -22.56 14.32 -17.21
C GLU A 99 -22.94 14.35 -15.72
N GLY A 100 -22.00 14.03 -14.81
CA GLY A 100 -22.26 13.98 -13.38
C GLY A 100 -23.02 12.72 -12.93
N LEU A 101 -23.07 11.68 -13.77
CA LEU A 101 -23.57 10.37 -13.39
C LEU A 101 -22.44 9.52 -12.79
N CYS A 102 -22.76 8.78 -11.74
CA CYS A 102 -21.92 7.75 -11.15
C CYS A 102 -22.07 6.46 -11.98
N TYR A 103 -21.05 6.10 -12.74
CA TYR A 103 -20.99 4.81 -13.43
C TYR A 103 -20.36 3.77 -12.50
N VAL A 104 -21.06 2.66 -12.31
CA VAL A 104 -20.67 1.52 -11.48
C VAL A 104 -20.72 0.27 -12.33
N ASP A 105 -19.73 -0.60 -12.21
CA ASP A 105 -19.72 -1.87 -12.93
C ASP A 105 -18.82 -2.91 -12.24
N GLU A 106 -18.97 -4.17 -12.65
CA GLU A 106 -18.27 -5.31 -12.08
C GLU A 106 -16.77 -5.27 -12.40
N ILE A 107 -15.98 -5.81 -11.46
CA ILE A 107 -14.56 -6.07 -11.66
C ILE A 107 -14.35 -7.58 -11.51
N TYR A 108 -13.73 -8.17 -12.52
CA TYR A 108 -13.35 -9.57 -12.52
C TYR A 108 -11.82 -9.69 -12.56
N LEU A 109 -11.26 -10.43 -11.61
CA LEU A 109 -9.85 -10.74 -11.50
C LEU A 109 -9.64 -12.25 -11.71
N GLY A 110 -9.07 -12.62 -12.85
CA GLY A 110 -8.75 -14.01 -13.18
C GLY A 110 -7.65 -14.59 -12.29
N SER A 111 -7.57 -15.92 -12.30
CA SER A 111 -6.69 -16.69 -11.40
C SER A 111 -5.23 -16.30 -11.48
N ASP A 112 -4.51 -16.40 -10.36
CA ASP A 112 -3.07 -16.09 -10.25
C ASP A 112 -2.68 -14.66 -10.70
N THR A 113 -3.61 -13.70 -10.66
CA THR A 113 -3.33 -12.30 -10.98
C THR A 113 -2.65 -11.57 -9.81
N ASN A 114 -1.62 -10.78 -10.10
CA ASN A 114 -0.89 -9.98 -9.10
C ASN A 114 -1.10 -8.47 -9.35
N LEU A 115 -1.59 -7.75 -8.35
CA LEU A 115 -1.84 -6.31 -8.43
C LEU A 115 -0.77 -5.53 -7.65
N GLY A 116 0.07 -4.80 -8.37
CA GLY A 116 1.18 -3.97 -7.87
C GLY A 116 0.76 -2.77 -7.02
N ASN A 117 1.76 -2.09 -6.44
CA ASN A 117 1.50 -1.03 -5.48
C ASN A 117 0.81 0.18 -6.13
N GLY A 118 -0.29 0.66 -5.56
CA GLY A 118 -0.95 1.87 -6.06
C GLY A 118 -1.56 1.74 -7.46
N CYS A 119 -1.69 0.53 -8.01
CA CYS A 119 -2.40 0.34 -9.27
C CYS A 119 -3.89 0.65 -9.09
N THR A 120 -4.55 1.08 -10.16
CA THR A 120 -5.98 1.41 -10.17
C THR A 120 -6.69 0.56 -11.22
N ILE A 121 -7.66 -0.25 -10.78
CA ILE A 121 -8.55 -1.02 -11.66
C ILE A 121 -9.88 -0.28 -11.74
N MET A 122 -10.27 0.11 -12.95
CA MET A 122 -11.52 0.86 -13.21
C MET A 122 -12.74 -0.09 -13.26
N PRO A 123 -13.96 0.41 -13.00
CA PRO A 123 -15.18 -0.39 -13.13
C PRO A 123 -15.33 -0.95 -14.56
N GLY A 124 -15.85 -2.18 -14.66
CA GLY A 124 -16.09 -2.87 -15.94
C GLY A 124 -14.85 -3.58 -16.47
N THR A 125 -13.80 -3.72 -15.67
CA THR A 125 -12.54 -4.36 -16.07
C THR A 125 -12.57 -5.85 -15.77
N THR A 126 -12.26 -6.67 -16.78
CA THR A 126 -12.06 -8.12 -16.68
C THR A 126 -10.59 -8.42 -16.94
N LEU A 127 -9.85 -8.87 -15.93
CA LEU A 127 -8.47 -9.32 -16.12
C LEU A 127 -8.44 -10.83 -16.34
N PRO A 128 -7.82 -11.33 -17.41
CA PRO A 128 -7.57 -12.76 -17.56
C PRO A 128 -6.57 -13.30 -16.52
N SER A 129 -6.48 -14.62 -16.45
CA SER A 129 -5.58 -15.32 -15.54
C SER A 129 -4.10 -15.02 -15.81
N LYS A 130 -3.30 -15.13 -14.75
CA LYS A 130 -1.83 -15.01 -14.74
C LYS A 130 -1.33 -13.66 -15.28
N ILE A 131 -1.99 -12.57 -14.89
CA ILE A 131 -1.56 -11.22 -15.21
C ILE A 131 -0.78 -10.61 -14.04
N ILE A 132 0.25 -9.83 -14.36
CA ILE A 132 0.88 -8.94 -13.38
C ILE A 132 0.56 -7.49 -13.76
N VAL A 133 -0.16 -6.79 -12.91
CA VAL A 133 -0.38 -5.34 -13.02
C VAL A 133 0.71 -4.64 -12.24
N GLY A 134 1.56 -3.87 -12.90
CA GLY A 134 2.66 -3.14 -12.28
C GLY A 134 2.19 -1.99 -11.39
N SER A 135 3.09 -1.51 -10.53
CA SER A 135 2.81 -0.40 -9.63
C SER A 135 2.38 0.87 -10.37
N LEU A 136 1.48 1.67 -9.78
CA LEU A 136 0.89 2.90 -10.35
C LEU A 136 0.19 2.73 -11.71
N THR A 137 -0.05 1.49 -12.16
CA THR A 137 -0.70 1.22 -13.45
C THR A 137 -2.20 1.51 -13.40
N LEU A 138 -2.72 2.15 -14.45
CA LEU A 138 -4.16 2.39 -14.62
C LEU A 138 -4.74 1.41 -15.64
N VAL A 139 -5.55 0.46 -15.18
CA VAL A 139 -6.25 -0.51 -16.02
C VAL A 139 -7.68 -0.05 -16.26
N THR A 140 -8.11 -0.04 -17.52
CA THR A 140 -9.48 0.31 -17.92
C THR A 140 -10.10 -0.81 -18.75
N GLN A 141 -11.43 -0.81 -18.89
CA GLN A 141 -12.18 -1.78 -19.69
C GLN A 141 -11.61 -1.99 -21.12
N LYS A 142 -11.02 -0.94 -21.73
CA LYS A 142 -10.42 -1.05 -23.07
C LYS A 142 -9.17 -1.95 -23.14
N TYR A 143 -8.51 -2.19 -22.01
CA TYR A 143 -7.27 -2.95 -21.90
C TYR A 143 -7.46 -4.27 -21.13
N ALA A 144 -8.72 -4.61 -20.82
CA ALA A 144 -9.16 -5.91 -20.28
C ALA A 144 -9.00 -7.06 -21.30
N SER A 145 -8.72 -6.74 -22.57
CA SER A 145 -8.46 -7.70 -23.66
C SER A 145 -7.00 -8.14 -23.77
N ALA A 146 -6.21 -7.94 -22.71
CA ALA A 146 -4.84 -8.42 -22.65
C ALA A 146 -4.80 -9.95 -22.74
N GLN A 147 -3.75 -10.50 -23.36
CA GLN A 147 -3.56 -11.95 -23.38
C GLN A 147 -3.20 -12.45 -21.98
N SER A 148 -3.54 -13.69 -21.66
CA SER A 148 -3.06 -14.34 -20.42
C SER A 148 -1.52 -14.38 -20.41
N ASN A 149 -0.91 -14.45 -19.22
CA ASN A 149 0.56 -14.48 -19.03
C ASN A 149 1.31 -13.18 -19.39
N CYS A 150 0.65 -12.02 -19.34
CA CYS A 150 1.28 -10.74 -19.64
C CYS A 150 1.50 -9.85 -18.41
N VAL A 151 2.42 -8.90 -18.56
CA VAL A 151 2.67 -7.84 -17.58
C VAL A 151 2.11 -6.53 -18.12
N LEU A 152 1.20 -5.91 -17.36
CA LEU A 152 0.62 -4.61 -17.68
C LEU A 152 1.34 -3.52 -16.88
N LEU A 153 1.85 -2.49 -17.55
CA LEU A 153 2.47 -1.34 -16.90
C LEU A 153 2.08 -0.03 -17.60
N GLY A 154 1.77 0.99 -16.82
CA GLY A 154 1.63 2.37 -17.30
C GLY A 154 0.27 3.03 -17.13
N ILE A 155 0.20 4.29 -17.57
CA ILE A 155 -1.00 5.13 -17.52
C ILE A 155 -1.23 5.73 -18.92
N PRO A 156 -2.14 5.17 -19.75
CA PRO A 156 -2.90 3.93 -19.51
C PRO A 156 -2.03 2.68 -19.54
N ALA A 157 -2.52 1.58 -18.97
CA ALA A 157 -1.84 0.28 -18.98
C ALA A 157 -1.48 -0.16 -20.39
N ARG A 158 -0.25 -0.67 -20.55
CA ARG A 158 0.24 -1.30 -21.79
C ARG A 158 0.88 -2.62 -21.46
N GLU A 159 0.74 -3.57 -22.38
CA GLU A 159 1.45 -4.84 -22.30
C GLU A 159 2.95 -4.61 -22.48
N MET A 160 3.74 -5.17 -21.55
CA MET A 160 5.19 -5.13 -21.59
C MET A 160 5.71 -6.31 -22.42
N PRO A 161 6.85 -6.15 -23.12
CA PRO A 161 7.39 -7.17 -24.01
C PRO A 161 8.03 -8.37 -23.28
N PHE A 162 7.71 -8.57 -22.00
CA PHE A 162 8.29 -9.62 -21.16
C PHE A 162 7.24 -10.69 -20.89
N VAL A 163 7.62 -11.95 -21.09
CA VAL A 163 6.80 -13.10 -20.73
C VAL A 163 7.04 -13.45 -19.27
N ILE A 164 5.98 -13.70 -18.52
CA ILE A 164 6.09 -14.21 -17.16
C ILE A 164 6.69 -15.62 -17.26
N PRO A 165 7.85 -15.92 -16.64
CA PRO A 165 8.42 -17.26 -16.69
C PRO A 165 7.42 -18.27 -16.12
N ASP A 166 7.19 -19.39 -16.83
CA ASP A 166 6.27 -20.46 -16.41
C ASP A 166 6.69 -21.10 -15.06
N ASP A 167 7.96 -20.94 -14.67
CA ASP A 167 8.50 -21.30 -13.37
C ASP A 167 8.07 -20.31 -12.27
N THR A 168 6.75 -20.14 -12.11
CA THR A 168 6.21 -20.05 -10.76
C THR A 168 6.07 -21.49 -10.28
N SER A 169 7.19 -22.15 -9.95
CA SER A 169 7.11 -23.28 -9.03
C SER A 169 6.37 -22.73 -7.82
N VAL A 170 5.08 -23.06 -7.74
CA VAL A 170 4.26 -22.79 -6.59
C VAL A 170 5.05 -23.45 -5.48
N ILE A 171 5.78 -22.66 -4.69
CA ILE A 171 6.19 -23.13 -3.38
C ILE A 171 4.85 -23.36 -2.71
N ASN A 172 4.45 -24.63 -2.76
CA ASN A 172 3.34 -25.21 -2.07
C ASN A 172 3.68 -25.09 -0.59
N ASP A 173 3.57 -23.88 -0.04
CA ASP A 173 3.26 -23.73 1.37
C ASP A 173 1.76 -24.04 1.56
N LEU A 174 1.39 -25.25 1.12
CA LEU A 174 0.21 -26.00 1.53
C LEU A 174 0.54 -26.68 2.86
N SER A 175 0.92 -25.90 3.87
CA SER A 175 0.97 -26.29 5.29
C SER A 175 1.46 -25.09 6.11
N SER A 176 0.60 -24.27 6.71
CA SER A 176 -0.09 -24.67 7.93
C SER A 176 -1.29 -23.77 8.18
N LEU A 177 -2.46 -24.31 7.85
CA LEU A 177 -3.68 -24.02 8.56
C LEU A 177 -3.49 -24.31 10.06
N ASN A 178 -4.02 -23.40 10.89
CA ASN A 178 -4.76 -23.70 12.13
C ASN A 178 -4.15 -23.53 13.53
N SER A 179 -3.04 -22.80 13.73
CA SER A 179 -2.75 -22.26 15.09
C SER A 179 -1.95 -20.96 15.08
N SER A 180 -0.88 -20.88 14.30
CA SER A 180 0.01 -19.70 14.21
C SER A 180 -0.68 -18.41 13.75
N SER A 181 -1.70 -18.50 12.89
CA SER A 181 -2.49 -17.35 12.43
C SER A 181 -3.39 -16.75 13.52
N ILE A 182 -3.94 -17.59 14.42
CA ILE A 182 -4.76 -17.11 15.54
C ILE A 182 -3.85 -16.52 16.62
N TYR A 183 -2.72 -17.15 16.93
CA TYR A 183 -1.76 -16.60 17.88
C TYR A 183 -1.16 -15.27 17.40
N SER A 184 -0.83 -15.15 16.11
CA SER A 184 -0.38 -13.88 15.53
C SER A 184 -1.47 -12.81 15.55
N LEU A 185 -2.72 -13.16 15.23
CA LEU A 185 -3.85 -12.25 15.37
C LEU A 185 -4.05 -11.80 16.82
N LEU A 186 -4.06 -12.73 17.78
CA LEU A 186 -4.20 -12.43 19.20
C LEU A 186 -3.05 -11.57 19.71
N PHE A 187 -1.81 -11.88 19.32
CA PHE A 187 -0.63 -11.09 19.68
C PHE A 187 -0.72 -9.67 19.11
N VAL A 188 -1.12 -9.51 17.84
CA VAL A 188 -1.33 -8.20 17.21
C VAL A 188 -2.44 -7.43 17.91
N CYS A 189 -3.58 -8.07 18.18
CA CYS A 189 -4.69 -7.46 18.90
C CYS A 189 -4.24 -7.03 20.30
N LEU A 190 -3.56 -7.90 21.05
CA LEU A 190 -3.06 -7.60 22.38
C LEU A 190 -2.05 -6.44 22.35
N SER A 191 -1.09 -6.47 21.43
CA SER A 191 -0.11 -5.40 21.24
C SER A 191 -0.80 -4.07 20.90
N PHE A 192 -1.81 -4.10 20.02
CA PHE A 192 -2.61 -2.93 19.67
C PHE A 192 -3.39 -2.37 20.87
N PHE A 193 -4.08 -3.23 21.64
CA PHE A 193 -4.79 -2.80 22.84
C PHE A 193 -3.82 -2.23 23.88
N ILE A 194 -2.73 -2.93 24.19
CA ILE A 194 -1.70 -2.46 25.13
C ILE A 194 -1.17 -1.10 24.70
N SER A 195 -0.80 -0.95 23.42
CA SER A 195 -0.30 0.31 22.87
C SER A 195 -1.34 1.43 23.01
N LYS A 196 -2.60 1.17 22.69
CA LYS A 196 -3.69 2.16 22.77
C LYS A 196 -4.01 2.56 24.21
N TYR A 197 -4.11 1.60 25.13
CA TYR A 197 -4.33 1.88 26.55
C TYR A 197 -3.14 2.60 27.17
N LEU A 198 -1.91 2.23 26.79
CA LEU A 198 -0.70 2.95 27.19
C LEU A 198 -0.76 4.41 26.73
N PHE A 199 -1.17 4.67 25.48
CA PHE A 199 -1.35 6.04 25.01
C PHE A 199 -2.39 6.78 25.84
N ILE A 200 -3.58 6.22 25.98
CA ILE A 200 -4.66 6.84 26.76
C ILE A 200 -4.17 7.15 28.19
N ALA A 201 -3.51 6.21 28.86
CA ALA A 201 -2.96 6.39 30.19
C ALA A 201 -1.89 7.49 30.24
N LEU A 202 -0.97 7.55 29.26
CA LEU A 202 0.07 8.59 29.18
C LEU A 202 -0.54 9.98 29.02
N TYR A 203 -1.55 10.13 28.15
CA TYR A 203 -2.24 11.41 27.92
C TYR A 203 -3.14 11.84 29.08
N LEU A 204 -3.64 10.90 29.88
CA LEU A 204 -4.42 11.19 31.10
C LEU A 204 -3.53 11.56 32.29
N SER A 205 -2.34 10.97 32.39
CA SER A 205 -1.46 11.09 33.56
C SER A 205 -0.43 12.22 33.47
N SER A 206 -0.25 12.82 32.29
CA SER A 206 0.76 13.86 32.08
C SER A 206 0.28 14.97 31.15
N PRO A 207 0.89 16.16 31.19
CA PRO A 207 0.64 17.19 30.19
C PRO A 207 0.89 16.63 28.78
N VAL A 208 0.02 17.00 27.82
CA VAL A 208 0.02 16.45 26.46
C VAL A 208 1.41 16.46 25.80
N ALA A 209 2.18 17.53 26.00
CA ALA A 209 3.54 17.65 25.44
C ALA A 209 4.51 16.58 25.99
N VAL A 210 4.43 16.27 27.28
CA VAL A 210 5.27 15.25 27.93
C VAL A 210 4.87 13.85 27.45
N ALA A 211 3.57 13.59 27.36
CA ALA A 211 3.04 12.33 26.83
C ALA A 211 3.51 12.08 25.38
N LEU A 212 3.44 13.10 24.52
CA LEU A 212 3.91 13.03 23.14
C LEU A 212 5.40 12.70 23.04
N PHE A 213 6.23 13.34 23.88
CA PHE A 213 7.67 13.13 23.90
C PHE A 213 8.03 11.71 24.36
N ILE A 214 7.42 11.22 25.45
CA ILE A 214 7.62 9.85 25.95
C ILE A 214 7.18 8.84 24.90
N HIS A 215 6.03 9.05 24.27
CA HIS A 215 5.53 8.20 23.19
C HIS A 215 6.54 8.14 22.04
N ALA A 216 7.02 9.28 21.53
CA ALA A 216 8.01 9.32 20.46
C ALA A 216 9.30 8.54 20.81
N ILE A 217 9.80 8.65 22.04
CA ILE A 217 10.98 7.91 22.51
C ILE A 217 10.71 6.39 22.53
N LEU A 218 9.61 5.97 23.16
CA LEU A 218 9.25 4.56 23.24
C LEU A 218 9.06 3.96 21.85
N PHE A 219 8.38 4.70 20.98
CA PHE A 219 8.18 4.31 19.59
C PHE A 219 9.51 4.10 18.85
N CYS A 220 10.43 5.07 18.91
CA CYS A 220 11.76 4.93 18.31
C CYS A 220 12.55 3.75 18.90
N ALA A 221 12.53 3.56 20.22
CA ALA A 221 13.23 2.48 20.89
C ALA A 221 12.71 1.10 20.47
N ILE A 222 11.38 0.91 20.45
CA ILE A 222 10.73 -0.33 20.01
C ILE A 222 11.04 -0.61 18.53
N TYR A 223 10.98 0.43 17.69
CA TYR A 223 11.27 0.32 16.26
C TYR A 223 12.73 -0.09 16.00
N GLN A 224 13.69 0.59 16.65
CA GLN A 224 15.11 0.25 16.54
C GLN A 224 15.43 -1.15 17.08
N TYR A 225 14.89 -1.51 18.26
CA TYR A 225 15.08 -2.83 18.84
C TYR A 225 14.58 -3.93 17.90
N SER A 226 13.41 -3.72 17.29
CA SER A 226 12.87 -4.62 16.28
C SER A 226 13.84 -4.78 15.11
N ILE A 227 14.30 -3.68 14.49
CA ILE A 227 15.24 -3.75 13.36
C ILE A 227 16.55 -4.45 13.71
N LEU A 228 17.08 -4.26 14.92
CA LEU A 228 18.33 -4.91 15.35
C LEU A 228 18.21 -6.44 15.35
N ILE A 229 17.04 -6.98 15.69
CA ILE A 229 16.75 -8.41 15.57
C ILE A 229 16.72 -8.85 14.09
N THR A 230 16.21 -8.00 13.22
CA THR A 230 15.99 -8.27 11.78
C THR A 230 17.23 -8.13 10.91
N LYS A 231 18.17 -7.23 11.25
CA LYS A 231 19.36 -6.87 10.44
C LYS A 231 20.27 -8.03 10.02
N ARG A 232 20.04 -9.24 10.52
CA ARG A 232 20.78 -10.45 10.13
C ARG A 232 20.33 -11.06 8.80
N ARG A 233 19.30 -10.54 8.11
CA ARG A 233 18.76 -11.13 6.87
C ARG A 233 18.37 -10.07 5.83
N SER A 234 18.57 -10.38 4.55
CA SER A 234 18.23 -9.53 3.39
C SER A 234 17.00 -10.02 2.59
N HIS A 235 16.53 -11.25 2.85
CA HIS A 235 15.39 -11.88 2.18
C HIS A 235 14.48 -12.52 3.23
N PHE A 236 13.16 -12.33 3.09
CA PHE A 236 12.15 -12.91 3.98
C PHE A 236 11.08 -13.64 3.16
N THR A 237 10.71 -14.86 3.55
CA THR A 237 9.63 -15.61 2.88
C THR A 237 8.26 -15.04 3.26
N TYR A 238 7.22 -15.30 2.46
CA TYR A 238 5.83 -14.86 2.73
C TYR A 238 5.34 -15.20 4.14
N SER A 239 5.62 -16.43 4.59
CA SER A 239 5.26 -16.88 5.93
C SER A 239 5.95 -16.05 7.00
N GLU A 240 7.24 -15.73 6.86
CA GLU A 240 8.03 -14.88 7.78
C GLU A 240 7.59 -13.40 7.78
N VAL A 241 7.18 -12.87 6.63
CA VAL A 241 6.66 -11.49 6.50
C VAL A 241 5.33 -11.34 7.24
N ILE A 242 4.49 -12.39 7.17
CA ILE A 242 3.20 -12.46 7.86
C ILE A 242 3.37 -12.82 9.33
N THR A 243 4.36 -13.63 9.69
CA THR A 243 4.60 -14.05 11.08
C THR A 243 5.43 -13.04 11.86
N HIS A 244 4.79 -11.89 12.10
CA HIS A 244 4.98 -10.99 13.24
C HIS A 244 5.71 -9.69 12.96
N GLN A 245 6.92 -9.66 12.39
CA GLN A 245 7.76 -8.47 12.57
C GLN A 245 7.52 -7.33 11.56
N GLN A 246 7.48 -7.61 10.26
CA GLN A 246 7.25 -6.57 9.24
C GLN A 246 5.85 -5.98 9.34
N TYR A 247 4.86 -6.84 9.60
CA TYR A 247 3.50 -6.39 9.91
C TYR A 247 3.43 -5.57 11.21
N PHE A 248 4.16 -5.97 12.27
CA PHE A 248 4.25 -5.18 13.50
C PHE A 248 4.85 -3.80 13.25
N LEU A 249 5.97 -3.71 12.51
CA LEU A 249 6.59 -2.43 12.16
C LEU A 249 5.65 -1.54 11.34
N PHE A 250 4.97 -2.11 10.34
CA PHE A 250 3.96 -1.41 9.54
C PHE A 250 2.80 -0.90 10.42
N LYS A 251 2.32 -1.73 11.35
CA LYS A 251 1.21 -1.34 12.24
C LYS A 251 1.65 -0.27 13.23
N LEU A 252 2.84 -0.41 13.81
CA LEU A 252 3.44 0.57 14.71
C LEU A 252 3.59 1.94 14.02
N MET A 253 4.07 1.94 12.76
CA MET A 253 4.11 3.11 11.89
C MET A 253 2.73 3.73 11.65
N SER A 254 1.73 2.90 11.32
CA SER A 254 0.37 3.35 11.04
C SER A 254 -0.30 3.99 12.27
N GLU A 255 -0.11 3.43 13.47
CA GLU A 255 -0.64 4.01 14.71
C GLU A 255 0.03 5.33 15.01
N PHE A 256 1.37 5.38 14.97
CA PHE A 256 2.12 6.62 15.20
C PHE A 256 1.71 7.72 14.20
N SER A 257 1.49 7.33 12.93
CA SER A 257 0.98 8.23 11.89
C SER A 257 -0.38 8.82 12.19
N THR A 258 -1.24 8.10 12.88
CA THR A 258 -2.61 8.57 13.16
C THR A 258 -2.61 9.60 14.29
N PHE A 259 -1.79 9.39 15.33
CA PHE A 259 -1.77 10.25 16.51
C PHE A 259 -0.81 11.43 16.41
N ILE A 260 0.42 11.19 15.93
CA ILE A 260 1.52 12.18 15.95
C ILE A 260 1.82 12.70 14.54
N GLY A 261 1.62 11.87 13.52
CA GLY A 261 1.91 12.18 12.12
C GLY A 261 1.46 13.57 11.64
N PRO A 262 0.21 14.01 11.89
CA PRO A 262 -0.27 15.32 11.41
C PRO A 262 0.52 16.51 11.96
N TYR A 263 1.06 16.40 13.18
CA TYR A 263 1.80 17.48 13.83
C TYR A 263 3.27 17.56 13.37
N LEU A 264 3.81 16.48 12.81
CA LEU A 264 5.18 16.44 12.29
C LEU A 264 5.26 16.69 10.79
N SER A 265 4.18 16.44 10.07
CA SER A 265 4.08 16.54 8.60
C SER A 265 4.55 17.92 8.10
N GLY A 266 5.48 17.94 7.15
CA GLY A 266 6.06 19.17 6.61
C GLY A 266 7.06 19.93 7.50
N THR A 267 7.31 19.47 8.73
CA THR A 267 8.26 20.11 9.66
C THR A 267 9.66 19.50 9.59
N GLN A 268 10.66 20.22 10.12
CA GLN A 268 12.03 19.70 10.29
C GLN A 268 12.15 18.62 11.38
N LEU A 269 11.12 18.44 12.22
CA LEU A 269 11.08 17.39 13.23
C LEU A 269 10.87 15.99 12.60
N LEU A 270 10.20 15.92 11.44
CA LEU A 270 9.95 14.64 10.78
C LEU A 270 11.24 13.98 10.23
N PRO A 271 12.14 14.69 9.50
CA PRO A 271 13.48 14.20 9.20
C PRO A 271 14.26 13.75 10.44
N PHE A 272 14.15 14.48 11.56
CA PHE A 272 14.82 14.10 12.81
C PHE A 272 14.28 12.77 13.36
N LEU A 273 12.96 12.59 13.37
CA LEU A 273 12.34 11.31 13.73
C LEU A 273 12.86 10.18 12.85
N PHE A 274 12.86 10.34 11.52
CA PHE A 274 13.36 9.30 10.62
C PHE A 274 14.84 8.97 10.81
N ARG A 275 15.67 9.95 11.18
CA ARG A 275 17.06 9.69 11.61
C ARG A 275 17.10 8.80 12.84
N MET A 276 16.24 9.04 13.84
CA MET A 276 16.10 8.14 14.99
C MET A 276 15.58 6.76 14.58
N LEU A 277 14.81 6.63 13.52
CA LEU A 277 14.37 5.33 12.98
C LEU A 277 15.44 4.61 12.13
N GLY A 278 16.60 5.23 11.93
CA GLY A 278 17.75 4.64 11.25
C GLY A 278 17.95 5.10 9.81
N ALA A 279 17.15 6.03 9.31
CA ALA A 279 17.39 6.65 8.01
C ALA A 279 18.61 7.59 8.05
N GLN A 280 19.34 7.65 6.96
CA GLN A 280 20.38 8.67 6.78
C GLN A 280 19.75 9.84 6.05
N ILE A 281 19.53 10.96 6.75
CA ILE A 281 18.87 12.14 6.17
C ILE A 281 19.72 13.38 6.44
N GLY A 282 20.11 14.06 5.37
CA GLY A 282 20.89 15.28 5.37
C GLY A 282 20.17 16.50 5.94
N SER A 283 20.78 17.67 5.73
CA SER A 283 20.31 18.96 6.19
C SER A 283 19.21 19.53 5.28
N ASP A 284 18.31 20.32 5.88
CA ASP A 284 17.23 21.03 5.20
C ASP A 284 16.38 20.15 4.28
N VAL A 285 16.05 18.92 4.70
CA VAL A 285 15.14 18.03 3.98
C VAL A 285 13.70 18.30 4.39
N ILE A 286 12.75 18.23 3.45
CA ILE A 286 11.32 18.33 3.75
C ILE A 286 10.65 17.01 3.38
N LEU A 287 9.95 16.43 4.35
CA LEU A 287 9.16 15.21 4.20
C LEU A 287 7.66 15.55 4.37
N PRO A 288 6.77 14.98 3.54
CA PRO A 288 5.37 15.37 3.50
C PRO A 288 4.59 14.83 4.70
N ASP A 289 4.72 13.54 4.98
CA ASP A 289 4.10 12.85 6.10
C ASP A 289 4.94 11.61 6.47
N ILE A 290 4.61 10.96 7.58
CA ILE A 290 5.35 9.78 8.05
C ILE A 290 5.16 8.54 7.16
N ARG A 291 4.16 8.51 6.29
CA ARG A 291 3.94 7.39 5.38
C ARG A 291 4.85 7.47 4.17
N CYS A 292 5.64 8.53 4.00
CA CYS A 292 6.50 8.70 2.83
C CYS A 292 7.67 7.69 2.75
N ILE A 293 8.05 7.02 3.85
CA ILE A 293 9.14 6.04 3.89
C ILE A 293 8.69 4.81 4.67
N THR A 294 8.76 3.60 4.07
CA THR A 294 8.40 2.35 4.75
C THR A 294 9.53 1.73 5.56
N ASP A 295 10.74 1.80 5.01
CA ASP A 295 11.92 1.12 5.55
C ASP A 295 13.04 2.12 5.87
N PRO A 296 12.85 3.01 6.88
CA PRO A 296 13.81 4.04 7.25
C PRO A 296 15.27 3.58 7.24
N HIS A 297 15.58 2.43 7.83
CA HIS A 297 16.93 1.87 7.95
C HIS A 297 17.65 1.53 6.62
N LEU A 298 16.95 1.58 5.49
CA LEU A 298 17.46 1.33 4.14
C LEU A 298 17.49 2.57 3.26
N VAL A 299 17.12 3.73 3.80
CA VAL A 299 16.95 4.96 3.02
C VAL A 299 18.05 5.96 3.34
N ASN A 300 18.71 6.44 2.30
CA ASN A 300 19.67 7.53 2.33
C ASN A 300 19.13 8.72 1.53
N ILE A 301 19.02 9.88 2.17
CA ILE A 301 18.52 11.13 1.60
C ILE A 301 19.56 12.22 1.84
N GLY A 302 20.08 12.81 0.77
CA GLY A 302 21.05 13.90 0.81
C GLY A 302 20.44 15.25 1.18
N ASP A 303 21.30 16.26 1.29
CA ASP A 303 20.90 17.61 1.71
C ASP A 303 19.92 18.27 0.72
N TYR A 304 19.03 19.12 1.23
CA TYR A 304 18.11 19.93 0.42
C TYR A 304 17.14 19.11 -0.46
N VAL A 305 16.88 17.85 -0.13
CA VAL A 305 15.88 17.04 -0.83
C VAL A 305 14.46 17.47 -0.43
N ARG A 306 13.51 17.43 -1.38
CA ARG A 306 12.10 17.77 -1.16
C ARG A 306 11.21 16.61 -1.59
N LEU A 307 10.44 16.06 -0.66
CA LEU A 307 9.37 15.10 -0.96
C LEU A 307 8.02 15.81 -0.85
N ASN A 308 7.22 15.76 -1.91
CA ASN A 308 5.88 16.34 -1.94
C ASN A 308 4.81 15.34 -1.49
N MET A 309 3.60 15.84 -1.22
CA MET A 309 2.49 15.03 -0.73
C MET A 309 2.25 13.76 -1.57
N GLY A 310 2.22 12.62 -0.90
CA GLY A 310 2.00 11.31 -1.52
C GLY A 310 3.24 10.69 -2.18
N ALA A 311 4.38 11.40 -2.25
CA ALA A 311 5.65 10.80 -2.65
C ALA A 311 6.03 9.69 -1.66
N TYR A 312 6.47 8.56 -2.20
CA TYR A 312 6.62 7.32 -1.45
C TYR A 312 7.91 6.59 -1.83
N ILE A 313 8.73 6.30 -0.83
CA ILE A 313 9.97 5.52 -0.93
C ILE A 313 9.71 4.17 -0.27
N GLN A 314 9.75 3.11 -1.09
CA GLN A 314 9.51 1.75 -0.63
C GLN A 314 10.75 0.89 -0.90
N ALA A 315 11.52 0.60 0.15
CA ALA A 315 12.80 -0.13 0.04
C ALA A 315 12.62 -1.66 0.11
N HIS A 316 11.39 -2.15 -0.07
CA HIS A 316 11.08 -3.56 -0.26
C HIS A 316 10.14 -3.80 -1.44
N THR A 317 10.27 -4.96 -2.09
CA THR A 317 9.30 -5.49 -3.06
C THR A 317 8.88 -6.87 -2.63
N PHE A 318 7.65 -7.24 -2.99
CA PHE A 318 7.16 -8.58 -2.78
C PHE A 318 7.13 -9.32 -4.12
N GLU A 319 8.14 -10.13 -4.37
CA GLU A 319 8.38 -10.82 -5.63
C GLU A 319 8.26 -12.33 -5.39
N GLN A 320 7.40 -13.03 -6.15
CA GLN A 320 7.28 -14.49 -6.08
C GLN A 320 7.13 -15.04 -4.64
N ARG A 321 6.32 -14.37 -3.81
CA ARG A 321 6.12 -14.75 -2.39
C ARG A 321 7.34 -14.53 -1.48
N ILE A 322 8.32 -13.72 -1.89
CA ILE A 322 9.49 -13.34 -1.11
C ILE A 322 9.54 -11.81 -1.01
N LEU A 323 9.67 -11.31 0.22
CA LEU A 323 9.99 -9.92 0.47
C LEU A 323 11.49 -9.72 0.25
N LYS A 324 11.84 -8.96 -0.77
CA LYS A 324 13.21 -8.55 -1.07
C LYS A 324 13.38 -7.11 -0.64
N LEU A 325 14.46 -6.82 0.07
CA LEU A 325 14.81 -5.47 0.47
C LEU A 325 16.09 -5.02 -0.25
N ALA A 326 16.14 -3.76 -0.63
CA ALA A 326 17.33 -3.13 -1.18
C ALA A 326 17.37 -1.65 -0.80
N PRO A 327 18.55 -1.10 -0.48
CA PRO A 327 18.67 0.30 -0.10
C PRO A 327 18.27 1.25 -1.23
N ILE A 328 17.77 2.42 -0.88
CA ILE A 328 17.42 3.50 -1.83
C ILE A 328 18.24 4.74 -1.46
N THR A 329 18.83 5.38 -2.47
CA THR A 329 19.59 6.62 -2.29
C THR A 329 18.97 7.76 -3.10
N VAL A 330 18.64 8.86 -2.43
CA VAL A 330 18.19 10.11 -3.05
C VAL A 330 19.19 11.20 -2.74
N ASN A 331 20.10 11.50 -3.66
CA ASN A 331 21.15 12.49 -3.42
C ASN A 331 20.61 13.93 -3.42
N HIS A 332 21.50 14.83 -3.00
CA HIS A 332 21.25 16.23 -2.71
C HIS A 332 20.40 16.96 -3.76
N ARG A 333 19.59 17.93 -3.30
CA ARG A 333 18.77 18.84 -4.13
C ARG A 333 17.80 18.15 -5.10
N SER A 334 17.49 16.88 -4.88
CA SER A 334 16.48 16.18 -5.66
C SER A 334 15.07 16.51 -5.17
N VAL A 335 14.11 16.57 -6.08
CA VAL A 335 12.71 16.85 -5.81
C VAL A 335 11.86 15.67 -6.28
N LEU A 336 11.15 15.05 -5.34
CA LEU A 336 10.13 14.04 -5.61
C LEU A 336 8.76 14.72 -5.57
N MET A 337 8.10 14.81 -6.71
CA MET A 337 6.78 15.42 -6.81
C MET A 337 5.67 14.50 -6.28
N SER A 338 4.44 15.01 -6.26
CA SER A 338 3.32 14.32 -5.63
C SER A 338 3.04 12.94 -6.25
N ASN A 339 2.76 11.96 -5.38
CA ASN A 339 2.41 10.59 -5.77
C ASN A 339 3.49 9.85 -6.59
N THR A 340 4.76 10.24 -6.50
CA THR A 340 5.87 9.44 -7.05
C THR A 340 6.11 8.19 -6.21
N LEU A 341 6.52 7.11 -6.85
CA LEU A 341 6.92 5.87 -6.17
C LEU A 341 8.37 5.52 -6.56
N ILE A 342 9.23 5.37 -5.56
CA ILE A 342 10.62 4.92 -5.71
C ILE A 342 10.73 3.49 -5.21
N LEU A 343 11.09 2.56 -6.11
CA LEU A 343 11.25 1.14 -5.80
C LEU A 343 12.68 0.81 -5.29
N PRO A 344 12.89 -0.38 -4.70
CA PRO A 344 14.14 -0.76 -4.05
C PRO A 344 15.35 -0.72 -4.99
N GLY A 345 16.53 -0.41 -4.46
CA GLY A 345 17.79 -0.38 -5.23
C GLY A 345 17.99 0.86 -6.09
N ALA A 346 16.97 1.72 -6.23
CA ALA A 346 17.07 2.93 -7.02
C ALA A 346 18.03 3.95 -6.40
N THR A 347 18.80 4.63 -7.27
CA THR A 347 19.69 5.73 -6.91
C THR A 347 19.39 6.95 -7.78
N LEU A 348 18.97 8.03 -7.13
CA LEU A 348 18.87 9.36 -7.73
C LEU A 348 20.18 10.09 -7.45
N GLN A 349 20.99 10.32 -8.50
CA GLN A 349 22.38 10.75 -8.34
C GLN A 349 22.55 12.22 -7.91
N GLY A 350 21.49 13.03 -7.96
CA GLY A 350 21.44 14.37 -7.38
C GLY A 350 20.80 15.40 -8.31
N GLN A 351 20.17 16.43 -7.76
CA GLN A 351 19.45 17.45 -8.53
C GLN A 351 18.43 16.84 -9.51
N ASN A 352 17.89 15.67 -9.18
CA ASN A 352 16.88 15.01 -9.99
C ASN A 352 15.51 15.64 -9.74
N HIS A 353 14.71 15.82 -10.79
CA HIS A 353 13.33 16.27 -10.66
C HIS A 353 12.39 15.17 -11.15
N ILE A 354 11.78 14.45 -10.21
CA ILE A 354 10.83 13.38 -10.51
C ILE A 354 9.42 13.97 -10.53
N LEU A 355 8.78 13.99 -11.69
CA LEU A 355 7.46 14.59 -11.91
C LEU A 355 6.33 13.80 -11.23
N PRO A 356 5.14 14.41 -11.02
CA PRO A 356 4.04 13.73 -10.33
C PRO A 356 3.68 12.39 -10.99
N TRP A 357 3.20 11.44 -10.17
CA TRP A 357 2.75 10.12 -10.65
C TRP A 357 3.80 9.33 -11.45
N THR A 358 5.08 9.52 -11.11
CA THR A 358 6.20 8.81 -11.75
C THR A 358 6.62 7.60 -10.93
N LEU A 359 6.83 6.47 -11.61
CA LEU A 359 7.35 5.23 -11.03
C LEU A 359 8.83 5.09 -11.38
N VAL A 360 9.72 5.26 -10.42
CA VAL A 360 11.14 4.90 -10.56
C VAL A 360 11.28 3.41 -10.29
N MET A 361 11.82 2.67 -11.26
CA MET A 361 11.90 1.22 -11.22
C MET A 361 13.00 0.74 -10.29
N LYS A 362 12.96 -0.55 -9.99
CA LYS A 362 13.97 -1.22 -9.18
C LYS A 362 15.35 -1.07 -9.83
N ASP A 363 16.36 -0.81 -9.01
CA ASP A 363 17.76 -0.69 -9.42
C ASP A 363 18.06 0.46 -10.43
N ASP A 364 17.08 1.33 -10.73
CA ASP A 364 17.26 2.48 -11.62
C ASP A 364 18.35 3.42 -11.11
N GLN A 365 19.24 3.85 -12.01
CA GLN A 365 20.28 4.84 -11.75
C GLN A 365 19.95 6.12 -12.54
N LEU A 366 19.40 7.12 -11.86
CA LEU A 366 18.99 8.38 -12.52
C LEU A 366 20.16 9.38 -12.49
N PRO A 367 20.75 9.75 -13.64
CA PRO A 367 21.90 10.66 -13.70
C PRO A 367 21.61 12.03 -13.08
N PRO A 368 22.61 12.77 -12.59
CA PRO A 368 22.36 14.04 -11.93
C PRO A 368 21.80 15.09 -12.91
N ASN A 369 21.09 16.10 -12.39
CA ASN A 369 20.52 17.21 -13.17
C ASN A 369 19.51 16.77 -14.26
N THR A 370 18.79 15.68 -14.03
CA THR A 370 17.81 15.15 -14.99
C THR A 370 16.38 15.20 -14.45
N LYS A 371 15.42 15.28 -15.36
CA LYS A 371 14.00 15.30 -15.07
C LYS A 371 13.34 14.02 -15.59
N TRP A 372 12.42 13.44 -14.82
CA TRP A 372 11.82 12.14 -15.14
C TRP A 372 10.31 12.17 -15.00
N SER A 373 9.61 11.47 -15.90
CA SER A 373 8.16 11.33 -15.86
C SER A 373 7.67 9.97 -16.37
N GLY A 374 6.56 9.50 -15.82
CA GLY A 374 5.81 8.37 -16.36
C GLY A 374 5.87 7.10 -15.52
N VAL A 375 5.13 6.09 -15.97
CA VAL A 375 5.08 4.76 -15.39
C VAL A 375 5.40 3.76 -16.52
N PRO A 376 6.65 3.27 -16.64
CA PRO A 376 7.83 3.58 -15.83
C PRO A 376 8.42 4.97 -16.14
N ALA A 377 9.30 5.45 -15.27
CA ALA A 377 10.01 6.72 -15.42
C ALA A 377 10.82 6.75 -16.72
N LYS A 378 10.66 7.83 -17.48
CA LYS A 378 11.50 8.17 -18.64
C LYS A 378 12.05 9.57 -18.48
N GLN A 379 13.28 9.77 -18.91
CA GLN A 379 13.89 11.10 -18.91
C GLN A 379 13.10 12.01 -19.85
N VAL A 380 12.79 13.21 -19.37
CA VAL A 380 12.12 14.26 -20.15
C VAL A 380 13.03 15.49 -20.24
N PRO A 381 12.80 16.38 -21.22
CA PRO A 381 13.57 17.60 -21.39
C PRO A 381 13.57 18.52 -20.16
#